data_AF-A0A956PN14-F1
#
_entry.id   AF-A0A956PN14-F1
#
_cell.length_a   1.000
_cell.length_b   1.000
_cell.length_c   1.000
_cell.angle_alpha   90.00
_cell.angle_beta   90.00
_cell.angle_gamma   90.00
#
_symmetry.space_group_name_H-M   'P 1'
#
loop_
_entity.id
_entity.type
_entity.pdbx_description
1 polymer ?
#
loop_
_entity_poly.entity_id
_entity_poly.type
_entity_poly.pdbx_seq_one_letter_code
_entity_poly.pdbx_strand_id
1 'polypeptide(L)'
;MLDNLVRKMLKNGATAQEVVEQAIMLSRDAYQRLLRLETQLDLSFGGSEFRRSSIEPLLAKSRQVEAIRARVERGGSVRTSDTGNLRALLGRRIAEYESLNESFPWSTLATGQKNLVQNYITERRAHLELGDAERVKSAYQDVLCETAIAC
;
A
#
# COMPACT_ATOMS: atom_id res chain seq x y z
N MET A 1 4.21 -7.96 1.87
CA MET A 1 3.02 -8.82 2.12
C MET A 1 2.77 -9.75 0.94
N LEU A 2 2.74 -9.21 -0.29
CA LEU A 2 2.57 -9.96 -1.53
C LEU A 2 3.60 -11.10 -1.70
N ASP A 3 4.89 -10.86 -1.52
CA ASP A 3 5.93 -11.90 -1.68
C ASP A 3 5.74 -13.09 -0.72
N ASN A 4 5.29 -12.81 0.51
CA ASN A 4 4.99 -13.87 1.48
C ASN A 4 3.77 -14.69 1.08
N LEU A 5 2.73 -14.04 0.53
CA LEU A 5 1.56 -14.72 -0.04
C LEU A 5 2.00 -15.64 -1.19
N VAL A 6 2.74 -15.09 -2.15
CA VAL A 6 3.28 -15.80 -3.32
C VAL A 6 4.12 -16.99 -2.88
N ARG A 7 5.12 -16.80 -2.00
CA ARG A 7 5.98 -17.89 -1.48
C ARG A 7 5.17 -18.99 -0.81
N LYS A 8 4.18 -18.63 0.02
CA LYS A 8 3.33 -19.60 0.71
C LYS A 8 2.48 -20.40 -0.28
N MET A 9 1.92 -19.74 -1.28
CA MET A 9 1.08 -20.39 -2.29
C MET A 9 1.90 -21.29 -3.23
N LEU A 10 3.09 -20.83 -3.65
CA LEU A 10 4.03 -21.65 -4.42
C LEU A 10 4.45 -22.92 -3.67
N LYS A 11 4.74 -22.82 -2.36
CA LYS A 11 5.02 -24.00 -1.52
C LYS A 11 3.87 -25.01 -1.48
N ASN A 12 2.65 -24.57 -1.74
CA ASN A 12 1.45 -25.41 -1.80
C ASN A 12 1.09 -25.85 -3.24
N GLY A 13 1.97 -25.60 -4.22
CA GLY A 13 1.76 -25.99 -5.61
C GLY A 13 0.81 -25.08 -6.40
N ALA A 14 0.55 -23.87 -5.93
CA ALA A 14 -0.34 -22.94 -6.62
C ALA A 14 0.25 -22.40 -7.93
N THR A 15 -0.62 -22.29 -8.93
CA THR A 15 -0.37 -21.65 -10.22
C THR A 15 -0.37 -20.13 -10.12
N ALA A 16 0.19 -19.46 -11.12
CA ALA A 16 0.14 -18.00 -11.22
C ALA A 16 -1.30 -17.46 -11.17
N GLN A 17 -2.24 -18.16 -11.80
CA GLN A 17 -3.65 -17.77 -11.85
C GLN A 17 -4.30 -17.81 -10.47
N GLU A 18 -4.09 -18.89 -9.70
CA GLU A 18 -4.61 -19.02 -8.34
C GLU A 18 -4.03 -17.96 -7.41
N VAL A 19 -2.75 -17.60 -7.58
CA VAL A 19 -2.11 -16.53 -6.81
C VAL A 19 -2.73 -15.16 -7.13
N VAL A 20 -3.01 -14.88 -8.41
CA VAL A 20 -3.70 -13.65 -8.84
C VAL A 20 -5.11 -13.58 -8.27
N GLU A 21 -5.89 -14.67 -8.36
CA GLU A 21 -7.25 -14.72 -7.82
C GLU A 21 -7.27 -14.53 -6.31
N GLN A 22 -6.35 -15.18 -5.58
CA GLN A 22 -6.22 -15.00 -4.14
C GLN A 22 -5.84 -13.57 -3.77
N ALA A 23 -4.94 -12.92 -4.52
CA ALA A 23 -4.58 -11.53 -4.30
C ALA A 23 -5.77 -10.58 -4.55
N ILE A 24 -6.55 -10.81 -5.60
CA ILE A 24 -7.77 -10.02 -5.88
C ILE A 24 -8.79 -10.16 -4.74
N MET A 25 -9.02 -11.38 -4.25
CA MET A 25 -9.92 -11.61 -3.11
C MET A 25 -9.46 -10.86 -1.86
N LEU A 26 -8.18 -11.01 -1.48
CA LEU A 26 -7.61 -10.31 -0.33
C LEU A 26 -7.62 -8.79 -0.50
N SER A 27 -7.42 -8.29 -1.72
CA SER A 27 -7.54 -6.87 -2.05
C SER A 27 -8.97 -6.37 -1.84
N ARG A 28 -9.98 -7.14 -2.27
CA ARG A 28 -11.39 -6.80 -2.04
C ARG A 28 -11.74 -6.77 -0.56
N ASP A 29 -11.24 -7.72 0.22
CA ASP A 29 -11.46 -7.75 1.67
C ASP A 29 -10.78 -6.56 2.36
N ALA A 30 -9.55 -6.23 1.96
CA ALA A 30 -8.84 -5.03 2.44
C ALA A 30 -9.62 -3.75 2.12
N TYR A 31 -10.21 -3.66 0.91
CA TYR A 31 -11.07 -2.54 0.54
C TYR A 31 -12.31 -2.42 1.44
N GLN A 32 -12.97 -3.53 1.76
CA GLN A 32 -14.10 -3.49 2.69
C GLN A 32 -13.69 -3.07 4.09
N ARG A 33 -12.53 -3.52 4.59
CA ARG A 33 -11.98 -3.06 5.87
C ARG A 33 -11.65 -1.58 5.84
N LEU A 34 -11.10 -1.07 4.72
CA LEU A 34 -10.84 0.35 4.52
C LEU A 34 -12.10 1.20 4.65
N LEU A 35 -13.19 0.80 4.01
CA LEU A 35 -14.46 1.52 4.12
C LEU A 35 -14.94 1.60 5.58
N ARG A 36 -14.81 0.51 6.34
CA ARG A 36 -15.14 0.50 7.77
C ARG A 36 -14.24 1.43 8.57
N LEU A 37 -12.93 1.40 8.32
CA LEU A 37 -11.95 2.27 8.97
C LEU A 37 -12.17 3.74 8.62
N GLU A 38 -12.59 4.04 7.39
CA GLU A 38 -12.95 5.39 6.95
C GLU A 38 -14.14 5.93 7.75
N THR A 39 -15.20 5.13 7.87
CA THR A 39 -16.34 5.47 8.74
C THR A 39 -15.92 5.67 10.19
N GLN A 40 -15.06 4.81 10.74
CA GLN A 40 -14.57 4.96 12.12
C GLN A 40 -13.72 6.23 12.31
N LEU A 41 -12.92 6.60 11.30
CA LEU A 41 -12.15 7.83 11.30
C LEU A 41 -13.05 9.06 11.29
N ASP A 42 -14.11 9.03 10.48
CA ASP A 42 -15.09 10.11 10.44
C ASP A 42 -15.91 10.18 11.73
N LEU A 43 -16.20 9.06 12.39
CA LEU A 43 -16.84 9.07 13.71
C LEU A 43 -15.90 9.62 14.80
N SER A 44 -14.61 9.28 14.74
CA SER A 44 -13.64 9.65 15.78
C SER A 44 -13.11 11.07 15.64
N PHE A 45 -13.08 11.61 14.43
CA PHE A 45 -12.44 12.89 14.11
C PHE A 45 -13.27 13.76 13.16
N GLY A 46 -14.47 13.34 12.76
CA GLY A 46 -15.30 14.04 11.79
C GLY A 46 -15.49 15.51 12.15
N GLY A 47 -15.26 16.38 11.17
CA GLY A 47 -15.40 17.82 11.33
C GLY A 47 -14.33 18.51 12.19
N SER A 48 -13.46 17.77 12.90
CA SER A 48 -12.44 18.36 13.78
C SER A 48 -11.32 19.07 13.02
N GLU A 49 -10.74 20.09 13.63
CA GLU A 49 -9.53 20.75 13.10
C GLU A 49 -8.35 19.78 13.05
N PHE A 50 -8.24 18.87 14.01
CA PHE A 50 -7.22 17.82 14.03
C PHE A 50 -7.29 16.91 12.79
N ARG A 51 -8.50 16.51 12.37
CA ARG A 51 -8.70 15.76 11.12
C ARG A 51 -8.12 16.52 9.93
N ARG A 52 -8.44 17.80 9.79
CA ARG A 52 -8.05 18.61 8.63
C ARG A 52 -6.56 18.99 8.62
N SER A 53 -6.00 19.28 9.78
CA SER A 53 -4.63 19.80 9.92
C SER A 53 -3.56 18.71 10.03
N SER A 54 -3.91 17.54 10.57
CA SER A 54 -2.93 16.48 10.86
C SER A 54 -3.24 15.20 10.08
N ILE A 55 -4.47 14.67 10.19
CA ILE A 55 -4.81 13.37 9.59
C ILE A 55 -4.91 13.47 8.07
N GLU A 56 -5.69 14.41 7.52
CA GLU A 56 -5.89 14.54 6.07
C GLU A 56 -4.59 14.78 5.30
N PRO A 57 -3.64 15.62 5.75
CA PRO A 57 -2.34 15.76 5.08
C PRO A 57 -1.54 14.45 5.06
N LEU A 58 -1.51 13.72 6.17
CA LEU A 58 -0.83 12.43 6.27
C LEU A 58 -1.47 11.41 5.30
N LEU A 59 -2.79 11.33 5.28
CA LEU A 59 -3.53 10.44 4.38
C LEU A 59 -3.37 10.83 2.90
N ALA A 60 -3.43 12.13 2.59
CA ALA A 60 -3.23 12.65 1.24
C ALA A 60 -1.82 12.33 0.73
N LYS A 61 -0.81 12.41 1.59
CA LYS A 61 0.57 12.07 1.23
C LYS A 61 0.80 10.58 1.05
N SER A 62 0.22 9.75 1.93
CA SER A 62 0.15 8.30 1.71
C SER A 62 -0.50 7.97 0.36
N ARG A 63 -1.64 8.60 0.02
CA ARG A 63 -2.31 8.44 -1.28
C ARG A 63 -1.41 8.80 -2.47
N GLN A 64 -0.66 9.90 -2.37
CA GLN A 64 0.26 10.34 -3.43
C GLN A 64 1.42 9.36 -3.62
N VAL A 65 2.03 8.89 -2.54
CA VAL A 65 3.11 7.89 -2.58
C VAL A 65 2.64 6.63 -3.29
N GLU A 66 1.48 6.09 -2.91
CA GLU A 66 0.99 4.85 -3.51
C GLU A 66 0.57 5.02 -4.98
N ALA A 67 -0.02 6.17 -5.35
CA ALA A 67 -0.34 6.46 -6.74
C ALA A 67 0.91 6.54 -7.63
N ILE A 68 1.99 7.14 -7.14
CA ILE A 68 3.26 7.22 -7.88
C ILE A 68 3.94 5.86 -7.90
N ARG A 69 3.91 5.10 -6.80
CA ARG A 69 4.44 3.73 -6.74
C ARG A 69 3.77 2.85 -7.79
N ALA A 70 2.45 2.83 -7.84
CA ALA A 70 1.70 2.08 -8.84
C ALA A 70 2.08 2.48 -10.28
N ARG A 71 2.36 3.76 -10.54
CA ARG A 71 2.84 4.22 -11.85
C ARG A 71 4.25 3.75 -12.18
N VAL A 72 5.18 3.80 -11.22
CA VAL A 72 6.56 3.31 -11.38
C VAL A 72 6.57 1.81 -11.67
N GLU A 73 5.76 1.05 -10.94
CA GLU A 73 5.69 -0.41 -11.04
C GLU A 73 5.06 -0.89 -12.36
N ARG A 74 4.02 -0.20 -12.85
CA ARG A 74 3.39 -0.54 -14.15
C ARG A 74 4.24 -0.22 -15.37
N GLY A 75 5.41 0.40 -15.20
CA GLY A 75 6.24 0.86 -16.32
C GLY A 75 5.49 1.81 -17.28
N GLY A 76 4.42 2.46 -16.79
CA GLY A 76 3.39 3.04 -17.65
C GLY A 76 3.93 4.17 -18.53
N SER A 77 3.96 3.92 -19.84
CA SER A 77 4.00 4.85 -20.98
C SER A 77 4.14 6.35 -20.65
N VAL A 78 5.28 6.75 -20.14
CA VAL A 78 5.81 8.10 -20.34
C VAL A 78 7.26 7.89 -20.70
N ARG A 79 7.73 8.63 -21.71
CA ARG A 79 9.05 8.52 -22.38
C ARG A 79 10.12 7.95 -21.45
N THR A 80 11.01 7.09 -21.94
CA THR A 80 12.12 6.48 -21.18
C THR A 80 12.95 7.47 -20.33
N SER A 81 12.89 8.77 -20.64
CA SER A 81 13.42 9.87 -19.82
C SER A 81 12.71 10.07 -18.47
N ASP A 82 11.43 9.71 -18.36
CA ASP A 82 10.58 9.95 -17.20
C ASP A 82 10.61 8.82 -16.17
N THR A 83 11.11 7.63 -16.51
CA THR A 83 11.22 6.52 -15.55
C THR A 83 12.24 6.85 -14.45
N GLY A 84 13.36 7.49 -14.81
CA GLY A 84 14.32 8.04 -13.85
C GLY A 84 13.70 9.16 -12.99
N ASN A 85 12.90 10.03 -13.61
CA ASN A 85 12.20 11.11 -12.92
C ASN A 85 11.09 10.61 -11.98
N LEU A 86 10.35 9.56 -12.34
CA LEU A 86 9.28 8.97 -11.55
C LEU A 86 9.83 8.22 -10.33
N ARG A 87 10.94 7.47 -10.47
CA ARG A 87 11.61 6.85 -9.31
C ARG A 87 12.17 7.90 -8.34
N ALA A 88 12.81 8.96 -8.87
CA ALA A 88 13.27 10.07 -8.04
C ALA A 88 12.11 10.83 -7.36
N LEU A 89 10.99 11.01 -8.07
CA LEU A 89 9.77 11.59 -7.51
C LEU A 89 9.17 10.70 -6.42
N LEU A 90 9.12 9.39 -6.62
CA LEU A 90 8.68 8.43 -5.62
C LEU A 90 9.53 8.53 -4.36
N GLY A 91 10.86 8.53 -4.48
CA GLY A 91 11.78 8.70 -3.36
C GLY A 91 11.53 9.99 -2.57
N ARG A 92 11.36 11.12 -3.27
CA ARG A 92 11.01 12.40 -2.62
C ARG A 92 9.68 12.36 -1.87
N ARG A 93 8.64 11.76 -2.46
CA ARG A 93 7.32 11.66 -1.83
C ARG A 93 7.30 10.71 -0.64
N ILE A 94 8.09 9.64 -0.68
CA ILE A 94 8.30 8.75 0.47
C ILE A 94 8.93 9.56 1.61
N ALA A 95 10.01 10.28 1.36
CA ALA A 95 10.67 11.11 2.38
C ALA A 95 9.73 12.18 2.97
N GLU A 96 8.92 12.84 2.14
CA GLU A 96 7.90 13.78 2.62
C GLU A 96 6.85 13.11 3.50
N TYR A 97 6.39 11.91 3.12
CA TYR A 97 5.43 11.16 3.92
C TYR A 97 6.04 10.71 5.26
N GLU A 98 7.28 10.22 5.25
CA GLU A 98 8.00 9.82 6.47
C GLU A 98 8.20 11.01 7.41
N SER A 99 8.63 12.16 6.90
CA SER A 99 8.76 13.40 7.68
C SER A 99 7.42 13.86 8.27
N LEU A 100 6.32 13.76 7.51
CA LEU A 100 4.98 14.05 8.03
C LEU A 100 4.53 13.04 9.09
N ASN A 101 4.90 11.77 8.91
CA ASN A 101 4.57 10.73 9.87
C ASN A 101 5.36 10.86 11.19
N GLU A 102 6.61 11.31 11.13
CA GLU A 102 7.45 11.60 12.29
C GLU A 102 6.97 12.83 13.06
N SER A 103 6.59 13.89 12.35
CA SER A 103 6.04 15.12 12.92
C SER A 103 4.58 15.02 13.34
N PHE A 104 3.90 13.92 12.99
CA PHE A 104 2.51 13.70 13.36
C PHE A 104 2.37 13.62 14.89
N PRO A 105 1.37 14.30 15.49
CA PRO A 105 1.20 14.40 16.94
C PRO A 105 0.65 13.10 17.55
N TRP A 106 1.37 11.99 17.38
CA TRP A 106 0.96 10.68 17.90
C TRP A 106 0.72 10.73 19.40
N SER A 107 1.57 11.43 20.17
CA SER A 107 1.47 11.54 21.62
C SER A 107 0.13 12.10 22.11
N THR A 108 -0.56 12.91 21.32
CA THR A 108 -1.84 13.54 21.69
C THR A 108 -3.04 12.61 21.48
N LEU A 109 -2.85 11.46 20.83
CA LEU A 109 -3.92 10.51 20.55
C LEU A 109 -4.03 9.41 21.62
N ALA A 110 -5.27 9.04 21.93
CA ALA A 110 -5.54 7.82 22.68
C ALA A 110 -5.07 6.57 21.89
N THR A 111 -4.74 5.48 22.58
CA THR A 111 -4.24 4.25 21.92
C THR A 111 -5.17 3.73 20.82
N GLY A 112 -6.49 3.75 21.05
CA GLY A 112 -7.46 3.32 20.03
C GLY A 112 -7.45 4.21 18.77
N GLN A 113 -7.24 5.51 18.94
CA GLN A 113 -7.14 6.48 17.85
C GLN A 113 -5.84 6.35 17.06
N LYS A 114 -4.72 6.11 17.75
CA LYS A 114 -3.43 5.79 17.11
C LYS A 114 -3.57 4.58 16.20
N ASN A 115 -4.10 3.50 16.77
CA ASN A 115 -4.31 2.24 16.07
C ASN A 115 -5.24 2.42 14.87
N LEU A 116 -6.31 3.22 15.00
CA LEU A 116 -7.22 3.50 13.90
C LEU A 116 -6.52 4.16 12.70
N VAL A 117 -5.72 5.21 12.94
CA VAL A 117 -4.99 5.91 11.86
C VAL A 117 -3.95 4.98 11.22
N GLN A 118 -3.19 4.25 12.02
CA GLN A 118 -2.17 3.30 11.53
C GLN A 118 -2.79 2.15 10.75
N ASN A 119 -3.91 1.59 11.23
CA ASN A 119 -4.63 0.52 10.55
C ASN A 119 -5.18 0.98 9.21
N TYR A 120 -5.74 2.20 9.13
CA TYR A 120 -6.23 2.75 7.86
C TYR A 120 -5.11 2.88 6.83
N ILE A 121 -3.97 3.45 7.23
CA ILE A 121 -2.79 3.58 6.35
C ILE A 121 -2.31 2.20 5.88
N THR A 122 -2.21 1.25 6.81
CA THR A 122 -1.71 -0.10 6.53
C THR A 122 -2.63 -0.88 5.60
N GLU A 123 -3.94 -0.90 5.87
CA GLU A 123 -4.93 -1.57 5.01
C GLU A 123 -4.99 -0.94 3.61
N ARG A 124 -4.73 0.37 3.51
CA ARG A 124 -4.73 1.07 2.22
C ARG A 124 -3.60 0.57 1.35
N ARG A 125 -2.41 0.49 1.94
CA ARG A 125 -1.23 -0.06 1.27
C ARG A 125 -1.48 -1.52 0.88
N ALA A 126 -2.06 -2.32 1.77
CA ALA A 126 -2.37 -3.72 1.50
C ALA A 126 -3.33 -3.90 0.31
N HIS A 127 -4.42 -3.13 0.26
CA HIS A 127 -5.38 -3.15 -0.84
C HIS A 127 -4.70 -2.84 -2.19
N LEU A 128 -3.83 -1.84 -2.23
CA LEU A 128 -3.14 -1.41 -3.45
C LEU A 128 -2.05 -2.40 -3.88
N GLU A 129 -1.29 -2.96 -2.94
CA GLU A 129 -0.27 -3.99 -3.23
C GLU A 129 -0.91 -5.25 -3.83
N LEU A 130 -2.09 -5.66 -3.35
CA LEU A 130 -2.77 -6.88 -3.80
C LEU A 130 -3.73 -6.68 -4.97
N GLY A 131 -4.20 -5.46 -5.19
CA GLY A 131 -5.20 -5.14 -6.23
C GLY A 131 -4.62 -4.99 -7.63
N ASP A 132 -3.29 -5.00 -7.77
CA ASP A 132 -2.60 -4.86 -9.06
C ASP A 132 -2.17 -6.25 -9.57
N ALA A 133 -2.96 -6.82 -10.49
CA ALA A 133 -2.73 -8.17 -11.00
C ALA A 133 -1.37 -8.34 -11.69
N GLU A 134 -0.86 -7.31 -12.38
CA GLU A 134 0.45 -7.36 -13.02
C GLU A 134 1.58 -7.37 -11.98
N ARG A 135 1.40 -6.63 -10.89
CA ARG A 135 2.32 -6.68 -9.75
C ARG A 135 2.35 -8.06 -9.10
N VAL A 136 1.19 -8.70 -8.95
CA VAL A 136 1.07 -10.07 -8.41
C VAL A 136 1.79 -11.08 -9.30
N LYS A 137 1.63 -10.97 -10.63
CA LYS A 137 2.33 -11.82 -11.60
C LYS A 137 3.84 -11.61 -11.58
N SER A 138 4.31 -10.36 -11.51
CA SER A 138 5.74 -10.05 -11.41
C SER A 138 6.34 -10.66 -10.14
N ALA A 139 5.70 -10.46 -8.99
CA ALA A 139 6.16 -11.06 -7.73
C ALA A 139 6.15 -12.60 -7.77
N TYR A 140 5.19 -13.21 -8.47
CA TYR A 140 5.17 -14.65 -8.72
C TYR A 140 6.38 -15.13 -9.53
N GLN A 141 6.71 -14.42 -10.62
CA GLN A 141 7.88 -14.73 -11.45
C GLN A 141 9.18 -14.56 -10.68
N ASP A 142 9.34 -13.45 -9.95
CA ASP A 142 10.55 -13.17 -9.15
C ASP A 142 10.78 -14.26 -8.10
N VAL A 143 9.73 -14.61 -7.34
CA VAL A 143 9.83 -15.67 -6.34
C VAL A 143 10.11 -17.02 -6.99
N LEU A 144 9.49 -17.36 -8.13
CA LEU A 144 9.82 -18.58 -8.86
C LEU A 144 11.29 -18.62 -9.26
N CYS A 145 11.83 -17.54 -9.82
CA CYS A 145 13.23 -17.44 -10.21
C CYS A 145 14.17 -17.63 -9.00
N GLU A 146 13.90 -16.97 -7.87
CA GLU A 146 14.68 -17.16 -6.65
C GLU A 146 14.62 -18.61 -6.14
N THR A 147 13.44 -19.23 -6.20
CA THR A 147 13.27 -20.61 -5.73
C THR A 147 13.94 -21.61 -6.66
N ALA A 148 13.96 -21.34 -7.97
CA ALA A 148 14.66 -22.16 -8.97
C ALA A 148 16.18 -22.02 -8.89
N ILE A 149 16.70 -20.87 -8.46
CA ILE A 149 18.15 -20.64 -8.24
C ILE A 149 18.64 -21.27 -6.92
N ALA A 150 17.74 -21.49 -5.96
CA ALA A 150 18.05 -22.09 -4.66
C ALA A 150 18.04 -23.64 -4.63
N CYS A 151 17.67 -24.29 -5.74
CA CYS A 151 17.65 -25.74 -5.94
C CYS A 151 18.83 -26.19 -6.80
#